data_AF-A0A8H7XL35-F1
#
_entry.id   AF-A0A8H7XL35-F1
#
_cell.length_a   1.000
_cell.length_b   1.000
_cell.length_c   1.000
_cell.angle_alpha   90.00
_cell.angle_beta   90.00
_cell.angle_gamma   90.00
#
_symmetry.space_group_name_H-M   'P 1'
#
loop_
_entity.id
_entity.type
_entity.pdbx_description
1 polymer ?
#
loop_
_entity_poly.entity_id
_entity_poly.type
_entity_poly.pdbx_seq_one_letter_code
_entity_poly.pdbx_strand_id
1 'polypeptide(L)'
;MSTPPIVPSQSSTKLSLLLPQRDPSVQTASLKRPYDGLSNSHRSRKYQRTLQYNKHGHAPKPSLLSMLPSCQPEALNVKLDALPATQGAYGAKPTKPHKSHLYSLDAIKALGFRIIPWDGCTPVPFVSEDGRIFMVLAGRPKDPAYERATEEAFDLLREAGHTTAFTHEDYSENRGHYPALNIGVTHSVGTHSPLNRVQRHPKITAKLLQSESIQRMASFASSAFATWSPKVYNHYKLYMDKIFANDSTLVRLFRRSIFPAATFNLGSVVCTIPHFDIKNCPYGWCAIQSLGKFNAKKGGHFVVWGLKVAIEFPAGSTILMPSAVLEHSNTSIEHGEERASFTQYASGGLFRWVDYGYRTKKELKRTNPKLYQEQMELRPTRWKRGLGMLCTLQDLISKAAFEVSGQV
;
A
#
# COMPACT_ATOMS: atom_id res chain seq x y z
N MET A 1 21.19 5.26 -35.99
CA MET A 1 21.53 3.85 -35.65
C MET A 1 20.25 3.16 -35.25
N SER A 2 19.87 2.16 -36.03
CA SER A 2 18.54 1.55 -36.06
C SER A 2 18.28 0.66 -34.85
N THR A 3 17.12 0.82 -34.21
CA THR A 3 16.61 -0.07 -33.16
C THR A 3 16.22 -1.43 -33.76
N PRO A 4 16.63 -2.56 -33.18
CA PRO A 4 16.21 -3.87 -33.67
C PRO A 4 14.77 -4.21 -33.23
N PRO A 5 14.05 -5.05 -34.00
CA PRO A 5 12.66 -5.39 -33.72
C PRO A 5 12.53 -6.38 -32.55
N ILE A 6 11.48 -6.18 -31.74
CA ILE A 6 11.12 -7.07 -30.63
C ILE A 6 10.38 -8.30 -31.19
N VAL A 7 10.96 -9.47 -31.00
CA VAL A 7 10.34 -10.78 -31.29
C VAL A 7 9.41 -11.16 -30.12
N PRO A 8 8.18 -11.65 -30.36
CA PRO A 8 7.26 -12.02 -29.29
C PRO A 8 7.66 -13.36 -28.66
N SER A 9 8.09 -13.36 -27.40
CA SER A 9 8.28 -14.59 -26.63
C SER A 9 6.92 -15.17 -26.23
N GLN A 10 6.64 -16.39 -26.71
CA GLN A 10 5.47 -17.17 -26.33
C GLN A 10 5.57 -17.75 -24.91
N SER A 11 4.40 -17.99 -24.32
CA SER A 11 4.11 -18.55 -22.98
C SER A 11 4.21 -17.58 -21.79
N SER A 12 3.14 -16.78 -21.62
CA SER A 12 2.83 -16.10 -20.36
C SER A 12 1.61 -16.76 -19.73
N THR A 13 1.78 -17.39 -18.57
CA THR A 13 0.64 -17.94 -17.82
C THR A 13 -0.06 -16.79 -17.10
N LYS A 14 -1.31 -16.49 -17.48
CA LYS A 14 -2.14 -15.50 -16.79
C LYS A 14 -2.36 -15.93 -15.34
N LEU A 15 -2.24 -15.00 -14.39
CA LEU A 15 -2.51 -15.24 -12.96
C LEU A 15 -3.93 -15.82 -12.72
N SER A 16 -4.86 -15.58 -13.65
CA SER A 16 -6.22 -16.16 -13.67
C SER A 16 -6.27 -17.68 -13.78
N LEU A 17 -5.16 -18.35 -14.17
CA LEU A 17 -5.03 -19.80 -14.25
C LEU A 17 -4.40 -20.42 -12.99
N LEU A 18 -3.84 -19.59 -12.09
CA LEU A 18 -3.13 -20.03 -10.88
C LEU A 18 -3.95 -19.82 -9.59
N LEU A 19 -5.12 -19.19 -9.71
CA LEU A 19 -6.18 -19.28 -8.72
C LEU A 19 -7.16 -20.36 -9.19
N PRO A 20 -7.70 -21.21 -8.30
CA PRO A 20 -8.57 -22.30 -8.71
C PRO A 20 -9.74 -21.76 -9.53
N GLN A 21 -9.79 -22.15 -10.81
CA GLN A 21 -10.98 -22.01 -11.62
C GLN A 21 -12.02 -23.00 -11.09
N ARG A 22 -13.27 -22.57 -10.94
CA ARG A 22 -14.36 -23.49 -10.60
C ARG A 22 -14.59 -24.41 -11.79
N ASP A 23 -14.24 -25.67 -11.62
CA ASP A 23 -14.60 -26.75 -12.53
C ASP A 23 -16.13 -26.94 -12.52
N PRO A 24 -16.84 -26.79 -13.65
CA PRO A 24 -18.28 -27.03 -13.74
C PRO A 24 -18.68 -28.51 -13.58
N SER A 25 -17.72 -29.45 -13.59
CA SER A 25 -17.99 -30.89 -13.68
C SER A 25 -17.88 -31.67 -12.37
N VAL A 26 -17.54 -31.04 -11.24
CA VAL A 26 -17.55 -31.70 -9.92
C VAL A 26 -18.92 -31.54 -9.26
N GLN A 27 -19.90 -32.29 -9.76
CA GLN A 27 -21.04 -32.70 -8.94
C GLN A 27 -20.64 -33.90 -8.08
N THR A 28 -21.06 -33.87 -6.81
CA THR A 28 -21.05 -34.96 -5.82
C THR A 28 -19.70 -35.47 -5.28
N ALA A 29 -18.85 -34.57 -4.79
CA ALA A 29 -17.99 -34.86 -3.64
C ALA A 29 -18.15 -33.74 -2.61
N SER A 30 -18.47 -34.09 -1.35
CA SER A 30 -18.78 -33.11 -0.31
C SER A 30 -17.56 -32.25 0.02
N LEU A 31 -17.44 -31.09 -0.63
CA LEU A 31 -16.57 -30.02 -0.20
C LEU A 31 -16.94 -29.67 1.25
N LYS A 32 -16.04 -29.93 2.21
CA LYS A 32 -16.18 -29.41 3.58
C LYS A 32 -16.45 -27.91 3.47
N ARG A 33 -17.59 -27.47 4.01
CA ARG A 33 -17.97 -26.06 3.94
C ARG A 33 -16.96 -25.28 4.80
N PRO A 34 -16.62 -24.03 4.47
CA PRO A 34 -15.55 -23.25 5.12
C PRO A 34 -15.81 -22.89 6.60
N TYR A 35 -16.73 -23.58 7.27
CA TYR A 35 -17.22 -23.33 8.62
C TYR A 35 -17.53 -24.60 9.44
N ASP A 36 -17.14 -25.79 8.95
CA ASP A 36 -17.33 -27.04 9.70
C ASP A 36 -16.56 -26.98 11.03
N GLY A 37 -17.26 -27.23 12.14
CA GLY A 37 -16.72 -27.14 13.51
C GLY A 37 -17.08 -25.87 14.32
N LEU A 38 -17.75 -24.87 13.73
CA LEU A 38 -18.24 -23.69 14.47
C LEU A 38 -19.72 -23.82 14.85
N SER A 39 -20.09 -23.38 16.05
CA SER A 39 -21.51 -23.23 16.42
C SER A 39 -22.25 -22.34 15.41
N ASN A 40 -23.53 -22.61 15.19
CA ASN A 40 -24.37 -21.86 14.23
C ASN A 40 -24.31 -20.34 14.46
N SER A 41 -24.24 -19.91 15.72
CA SER A 41 -24.08 -18.50 16.12
C SER A 41 -22.73 -17.90 15.67
N HIS A 42 -21.61 -18.61 15.83
CA HIS A 42 -20.30 -18.15 15.38
C HIS A 42 -20.22 -18.07 13.86
N ARG A 43 -20.79 -19.06 13.16
CA ARG A 43 -20.87 -19.09 11.70
C ARG A 43 -21.67 -17.90 11.16
N SER A 44 -22.85 -17.64 11.72
CA SER A 44 -23.69 -16.50 11.34
C SER A 44 -22.98 -15.17 11.57
N ARG A 45 -22.37 -14.95 12.75
CA ARG A 45 -21.61 -13.72 13.04
C ARG A 45 -20.44 -13.50 12.08
N LYS A 46 -19.68 -14.55 11.74
CA LYS A 46 -18.55 -14.46 10.79
C LYS A 46 -19.04 -14.14 9.37
N TYR A 47 -20.15 -14.72 8.95
CA TYR A 47 -20.79 -14.42 7.67
C TYR A 47 -21.28 -12.97 7.60
N GLN A 48 -21.97 -12.49 8.64
CA GLN A 48 -22.43 -11.10 8.71
C GLN A 48 -21.26 -10.10 8.68
N ARG A 49 -20.18 -10.34 9.44
CA ARG A 49 -18.96 -9.51 9.37
C ARG A 49 -18.35 -9.45 7.97
N THR A 50 -18.45 -10.56 7.24
CA THR A 50 -17.97 -10.64 5.86
C THR A 50 -18.84 -9.81 4.91
N LEU A 51 -20.16 -9.90 5.03
CA LEU A 51 -21.09 -9.09 4.25
C LEU A 51 -20.90 -7.58 4.52
N GLN A 52 -20.78 -7.21 5.79
CA GLN A 52 -20.51 -5.83 6.21
C GLN A 52 -19.20 -5.32 5.61
N TYR A 53 -18.13 -6.13 5.66
CA TYR A 53 -16.86 -5.76 5.02
C TYR A 53 -16.99 -5.61 3.49
N ASN A 54 -17.67 -6.54 2.82
CA ASN A 54 -17.82 -6.46 1.36
C ASN A 54 -18.55 -5.17 0.95
N LYS A 55 -19.59 -4.79 1.71
CA LYS A 55 -20.41 -3.60 1.46
C LYS A 55 -19.67 -2.31 1.81
N HIS A 56 -19.08 -2.23 3.00
CA HIS A 56 -18.58 -0.97 3.58
C HIS A 56 -17.05 -0.87 3.68
N GLY A 57 -16.31 -1.95 3.42
CA GLY A 57 -14.87 -2.03 3.69
C GLY A 57 -14.59 -2.23 5.18
N HIS A 58 -13.40 -1.82 5.63
CA HIS A 58 -13.09 -1.82 7.05
C HIS A 58 -13.83 -0.67 7.75
N ALA A 59 -14.45 -0.98 8.88
CA ALA A 59 -14.84 0.01 9.87
C ALA A 59 -13.68 0.17 10.89
N PRO A 60 -13.43 1.38 11.39
CA PRO A 60 -12.48 1.58 12.49
C PRO A 60 -12.84 0.69 13.68
N LYS A 61 -11.84 0.08 14.32
CA LYS A 61 -12.07 -0.75 15.52
C LYS A 61 -12.35 0.17 16.72
N PRO A 62 -13.30 -0.17 17.61
CA PRO A 62 -13.57 0.63 18.81
C PRO A 62 -12.33 0.88 19.66
N SER A 63 -11.47 -0.13 19.82
CA SER A 63 -10.21 0.00 20.56
C SER A 63 -9.20 0.97 19.94
N LEU A 64 -9.27 1.18 18.62
CA LEU A 64 -8.41 2.14 17.93
C LEU A 64 -9.03 3.55 17.99
N LEU A 65 -10.36 3.64 17.87
CA LEU A 65 -11.10 4.88 18.05
C LEU A 65 -10.92 5.46 19.46
N SER A 66 -10.96 4.62 20.49
CA SER A 66 -10.75 5.05 21.88
C SER A 66 -9.34 5.56 22.17
N MET A 67 -8.35 5.23 21.32
CA MET A 67 -6.98 5.72 21.46
C MET A 67 -6.76 7.07 20.77
N LEU A 68 -7.65 7.51 19.86
CA LEU A 68 -7.47 8.76 19.12
C LEU A 68 -7.25 9.98 20.03
N PRO A 69 -7.99 10.18 21.14
CA PRO A 69 -7.78 11.33 22.02
C PRO A 69 -6.43 11.31 22.74
N SER A 70 -5.83 10.13 22.92
CA SER A 70 -4.53 9.97 23.57
C SER A 70 -3.34 10.06 22.61
N CYS A 71 -3.59 10.07 21.30
CA CYS A 71 -2.53 10.18 20.31
C CYS A 71 -1.90 11.56 20.33
N GLN A 72 -0.57 11.62 20.40
CA GLN A 72 0.19 12.85 20.28
C GLN A 72 0.61 13.05 18.81
N PRO A 73 0.09 14.08 18.12
CA PRO A 73 0.48 14.34 16.74
C PRO A 73 1.89 14.92 16.66
N GLU A 74 2.64 14.48 15.65
CA GLU A 74 3.94 15.04 15.29
C GLU A 74 3.75 16.12 14.23
N ALA A 75 3.91 17.39 14.62
CA ALA A 75 3.76 18.51 13.72
C ALA A 75 5.02 18.69 12.86
N LEU A 76 4.84 18.74 11.54
CA LEU A 76 5.93 19.01 10.60
C LEU A 76 5.57 20.22 9.72
N ASN A 77 6.57 21.05 9.45
CA ASN A 77 6.43 22.24 8.62
C ASN A 77 6.30 21.84 7.14
N VAL A 78 5.10 21.40 6.74
CA VAL A 78 4.81 20.95 5.38
C VAL A 78 3.55 21.62 4.83
N LYS A 79 3.71 22.29 3.69
CA LYS A 79 2.61 22.80 2.87
C LYS A 79 2.18 21.74 1.89
N LEU A 80 1.08 21.06 2.18
CA LEU A 80 0.59 19.94 1.36
C LEU A 80 0.32 20.36 -0.10
N ASP A 81 -0.16 21.58 -0.32
CA ASP A 81 -0.42 22.11 -1.66
C ASP A 81 0.85 22.28 -2.51
N ALA A 82 2.01 22.45 -1.88
CA ALA A 82 3.31 22.59 -2.54
C ALA A 82 3.98 21.26 -2.90
N LEU A 83 3.44 20.13 -2.42
CA LEU A 83 3.97 18.81 -2.73
C LEU A 83 3.89 18.52 -4.24
N PRO A 84 4.83 17.72 -4.80
CA PRO A 84 5.02 17.58 -6.24
C PRO A 84 3.96 16.72 -6.95
N ALA A 85 2.67 16.92 -6.69
CA ALA A 85 1.61 16.25 -7.44
C ALA A 85 1.56 16.77 -8.90
N THR A 86 1.26 15.88 -9.85
CA THR A 86 0.87 16.32 -11.20
C THR A 86 -0.43 17.11 -11.12
N GLN A 87 -0.68 18.02 -12.07
CA GLN A 87 -1.91 18.83 -12.08
C GLN A 87 -3.18 17.96 -11.98
N GLY A 88 -3.21 16.79 -12.65
CA GLY A 88 -4.36 15.88 -12.57
C GLY A 88 -4.40 14.99 -11.34
N ALA A 89 -3.44 15.08 -10.43
CA ALA A 89 -3.36 14.30 -9.20
C ALA A 89 -3.51 12.77 -9.38
N TYR A 90 -2.96 12.22 -10.47
CA TYR A 90 -2.89 10.77 -10.74
C TYR A 90 -1.47 10.20 -10.67
N GLY A 91 -0.56 11.00 -10.13
CA GLY A 91 0.86 10.72 -10.00
C GLY A 91 1.58 11.97 -9.55
N ALA A 92 2.88 11.85 -9.31
CA ALA A 92 3.75 12.96 -8.97
C ALA A 92 4.60 13.42 -10.16
N LYS A 93 5.06 14.67 -10.09
CA LYS A 93 6.02 15.25 -11.02
C LYS A 93 7.36 14.53 -10.81
N PRO A 94 8.10 14.21 -11.89
CA PRO A 94 9.48 13.77 -11.76
C PRO A 94 10.29 14.85 -11.04
N THR A 95 10.80 14.51 -9.86
CA THR A 95 11.71 15.34 -9.08
C THR A 95 13.05 14.60 -9.02
N LYS A 96 14.16 15.33 -9.16
CA LYS A 96 15.48 14.73 -9.00
C LYS A 96 15.62 14.32 -7.53
N PRO A 97 15.76 13.02 -7.22
CA PRO A 97 15.95 12.59 -5.84
C PRO A 97 17.33 13.05 -5.33
N HIS A 98 17.50 12.98 -4.02
CA HIS A 98 18.80 13.04 -3.37
C HIS A 98 19.73 11.96 -3.94
N LYS A 99 21.05 12.12 -3.71
CA LYS A 99 22.06 11.23 -4.28
C LYS A 99 21.67 9.76 -4.02
N SER A 100 21.54 8.99 -5.10
CA SER A 100 21.06 7.61 -5.10
C SER A 100 22.12 6.64 -4.59
N HIS A 101 22.33 6.64 -3.28
CA HIS A 101 23.12 5.63 -2.58
C HIS A 101 22.46 5.28 -1.25
N LEU A 102 22.92 4.19 -0.63
CA LEU A 102 22.46 3.77 0.68
C LEU A 102 23.14 4.62 1.76
N TYR A 103 22.35 5.21 2.66
CA TYR A 103 22.85 6.03 3.77
C TYR A 103 22.86 5.23 5.06
N SER A 104 23.91 5.38 5.88
CA SER A 104 23.87 4.92 7.28
C SER A 104 23.08 5.88 8.15
N LEU A 105 22.71 5.45 9.36
CA LEU A 105 22.09 6.34 10.34
C LEU A 105 22.99 7.53 10.68
N ASP A 106 24.30 7.30 10.82
CA ASP A 106 25.25 8.38 11.14
C ASP A 106 25.38 9.39 10.01
N ALA A 107 25.33 8.94 8.75
CA ALA A 107 25.30 9.85 7.61
C ALA A 107 24.02 10.72 7.62
N ILE A 108 22.87 10.13 7.95
CA ILE A 108 21.60 10.87 8.09
C ILE A 108 21.68 11.90 9.23
N LYS A 109 22.24 11.54 10.39
CA LYS A 109 22.48 12.47 11.50
C LYS A 109 23.41 13.62 11.10
N ALA A 110 24.51 13.31 10.40
CA ALA A 110 25.47 14.30 9.90
C ALA A 110 24.83 15.29 8.89
N LEU A 111 23.78 14.86 8.18
CA LEU A 111 22.97 15.71 7.28
C LEU A 111 21.92 16.58 8.02
N GLY A 112 21.93 16.56 9.35
CA GLY A 112 21.06 17.37 10.21
C GLY A 112 19.61 16.89 10.28
N PHE A 113 19.34 15.62 10.00
CA PHE A 113 18.00 15.07 10.12
C PHE A 113 17.63 14.87 11.59
N ARG A 114 16.38 15.19 11.93
CA ARG A 114 15.83 14.88 13.25
C ARG A 114 15.49 13.40 13.34
N ILE A 115 16.02 12.74 14.36
CA ILE A 115 15.66 11.36 14.67
C ILE A 115 14.37 11.35 15.50
N ILE A 116 13.38 10.57 15.05
CA ILE A 116 12.11 10.37 15.75
C ILE A 116 12.13 8.96 16.35
N PRO A 117 12.27 8.83 17.68
CA PRO A 117 12.16 7.54 18.35
C PRO A 117 10.74 7.00 18.22
N TRP A 118 10.61 5.69 18.00
CA TRP A 118 9.29 5.08 17.87
C TRP A 118 9.30 3.60 18.30
N ASP A 119 8.35 3.25 19.16
CA ASP A 119 8.18 1.88 19.68
C ASP A 119 7.61 0.89 18.65
N GLY A 120 7.21 1.37 17.47
CA GLY A 120 6.58 0.56 16.43
C GLY A 120 5.18 0.06 16.78
N CYS A 121 4.60 0.50 17.90
CA CYS A 121 3.33 0.01 18.45
C CYS A 121 2.32 1.15 18.60
N THR A 122 2.73 2.26 19.22
CA THR A 122 1.87 3.40 19.51
C THR A 122 1.68 4.24 18.26
N PRO A 123 0.43 4.50 17.80
CA PRO A 123 0.23 5.28 16.61
C PRO A 123 0.64 6.75 16.76
N VAL A 124 1.38 7.29 15.79
CA VAL A 124 1.80 8.70 15.77
C VAL A 124 1.36 9.34 14.45
N PRO A 125 0.30 10.18 14.44
CA PRO A 125 -0.10 10.90 13.24
C PRO A 125 0.84 12.07 12.98
N PHE A 126 1.26 12.24 11.73
CA PHE A 126 2.07 13.37 11.29
C PHE A 126 1.14 14.39 10.65
N VAL A 127 1.18 15.64 11.14
CA VAL A 127 0.25 16.70 10.74
C VAL A 127 0.97 17.84 10.01
N SER A 128 0.30 18.39 9.01
CA SER A 128 0.74 19.59 8.27
C SER A 128 0.53 20.86 9.07
N GLU A 129 0.99 22.00 8.53
CA GLU A 129 0.82 23.34 9.11
C GLU A 129 -0.66 23.66 9.45
N ASP A 130 -1.60 23.13 8.67
CA ASP A 130 -3.05 23.32 8.87
C ASP A 130 -3.73 22.17 9.64
N GLY A 131 -2.95 21.33 10.32
CA GLY A 131 -3.44 20.29 11.22
C GLY A 131 -3.98 19.03 10.54
N ARG A 132 -3.91 18.93 9.21
CA ARG A 132 -4.34 17.72 8.47
C ARG A 132 -3.32 16.60 8.64
N ILE A 133 -3.81 15.40 8.92
CA ILE A 133 -2.99 14.18 8.98
C ILE A 133 -2.65 13.79 7.55
N PHE A 134 -1.36 13.85 7.19
CA PHE A 134 -0.90 13.46 5.85
C PHE A 134 -0.13 12.14 5.85
N MET A 135 0.33 11.68 7.00
CA MET A 135 1.07 10.43 7.19
C MET A 135 0.80 9.92 8.61
N VAL A 136 0.92 8.62 8.84
CA VAL A 136 0.83 8.05 10.20
C VAL A 136 1.83 6.90 10.38
N LEU A 137 2.52 6.91 11.52
CA LEU A 137 3.18 5.73 12.05
C LEU A 137 2.08 4.88 12.69
N ALA A 138 1.50 3.94 11.93
CA ALA A 138 0.29 3.22 12.34
C ALA A 138 0.56 2.13 13.40
N GLY A 139 1.82 1.73 13.55
CA GLY A 139 2.27 0.78 14.55
C GLY A 139 1.93 -0.66 14.18
N ARG A 140 1.62 -1.45 15.19
CA ARG A 140 1.20 -2.84 15.08
C ARG A 140 0.21 -3.15 16.20
N PRO A 141 -0.73 -4.09 16.01
CA PRO A 141 -1.59 -4.56 17.09
C PRO A 141 -0.75 -5.10 18.26
N LYS A 142 -1.15 -4.79 19.50
CA LYS A 142 -0.63 -5.44 20.72
C LYS A 142 -1.23 -6.85 20.85
N ASP A 143 -0.85 -7.72 19.93
CA ASP A 143 -1.38 -9.07 19.78
C ASP A 143 -0.22 -10.03 19.46
N PRO A 144 0.13 -10.96 20.36
CA PRO A 144 1.19 -11.94 20.12
C PRO A 144 0.97 -12.78 18.85
N ALA A 145 -0.27 -13.00 18.43
CA ALA A 145 -0.55 -13.69 17.18
C ALA A 145 -0.24 -12.83 15.94
N TYR A 146 -0.28 -11.50 16.06
CA TYR A 146 0.19 -10.61 15.00
C TYR A 146 1.72 -10.60 14.94
N GLU A 147 2.41 -10.59 16.08
CA GLU A 147 3.88 -10.64 16.13
C GLU A 147 4.41 -11.92 15.46
N ARG A 148 3.89 -13.09 15.83
CA ARG A 148 4.22 -14.36 15.15
C ARG A 148 3.95 -14.32 13.65
N ALA A 149 2.83 -13.71 13.23
CA ALA A 149 2.52 -13.57 11.81
C ALA A 149 3.56 -12.70 11.08
N THR A 150 4.12 -11.67 11.73
CA THR A 150 5.18 -10.86 11.13
C THR A 150 6.51 -11.61 11.04
N GLU A 151 6.82 -12.46 12.03
CA GLU A 151 8.01 -13.33 12.01
C GLU A 151 7.91 -14.38 10.89
N GLU A 152 6.78 -15.08 10.80
CA GLU A 152 6.52 -16.07 9.75
C GLU A 152 6.54 -15.44 8.35
N ALA A 153 5.95 -14.23 8.20
CA ALA A 153 6.01 -13.49 6.94
C ALA A 153 7.46 -13.13 6.59
N PHE A 154 8.26 -12.71 7.56
CA PHE A 154 9.67 -12.43 7.34
C PHE A 154 10.43 -13.67 6.87
N ASP A 155 10.26 -14.81 7.56
CA ASP A 155 10.92 -16.06 7.18
C ASP A 155 10.53 -16.50 5.77
N LEU A 156 9.27 -16.35 5.37
CA LEU A 156 8.81 -16.61 4.01
C LEU A 156 9.48 -15.70 2.98
N LEU A 157 9.59 -14.39 3.25
CA LEU A 157 10.22 -13.43 2.33
C LEU A 157 11.73 -13.65 2.22
N ARG A 158 12.37 -14.03 3.33
CA ARG A 158 13.79 -14.37 3.40
C ARG A 158 14.10 -15.66 2.64
N GLU A 159 13.34 -16.72 2.90
CA GLU A 159 13.42 -18.00 2.18
C GLU A 159 13.20 -17.79 0.68
N ALA A 160 12.17 -17.04 0.30
CA ALA A 160 11.89 -16.69 -1.09
C ALA A 160 13.09 -15.98 -1.75
N GLY A 161 13.69 -15.03 -1.05
CA GLY A 161 14.88 -14.29 -1.48
C GLY A 161 16.09 -15.18 -1.76
N HIS A 162 16.30 -16.22 -0.94
CA HIS A 162 17.47 -17.11 -1.04
C HIS A 162 17.26 -18.27 -2.01
N THR A 163 16.04 -18.78 -2.14
CA THR A 163 15.75 -20.03 -2.88
C THR A 163 15.26 -19.81 -4.30
N THR A 164 14.85 -18.57 -4.64
CA THR A 164 14.36 -18.25 -5.98
C THR A 164 15.49 -17.74 -6.86
N ALA A 165 15.63 -18.30 -8.05
CA ALA A 165 16.56 -17.81 -9.07
C ALA A 165 16.02 -16.52 -9.71
N PHE A 166 16.31 -15.37 -9.10
CA PHE A 166 15.97 -14.04 -9.65
C PHE A 166 16.92 -13.63 -10.77
N THR A 167 16.39 -12.97 -11.80
CA THR A 167 17.21 -12.35 -12.86
C THR A 167 17.42 -10.86 -12.55
N HIS A 168 18.31 -10.21 -13.29
CA HIS A 168 18.58 -8.78 -13.12
C HIS A 168 17.30 -7.92 -13.24
N GLU A 169 16.32 -8.33 -14.05
CA GLU A 169 15.04 -7.61 -14.21
C GLU A 169 14.10 -7.72 -13.00
N ASP A 170 14.40 -8.59 -12.03
CA ASP A 170 13.67 -8.71 -10.77
C ASP A 170 14.25 -7.82 -9.66
N TYR A 171 15.45 -7.27 -9.88
CA TYR A 171 16.10 -6.38 -8.93
C TYR A 171 15.59 -4.95 -9.06
N SER A 172 15.46 -4.29 -7.91
CA SER A 172 14.91 -2.95 -7.82
C SER A 172 15.96 -1.84 -7.97
N GLU A 173 16.74 -1.82 -9.05
CA GLU A 173 17.89 -0.91 -9.25
C GLU A 173 17.60 0.58 -8.94
N ASN A 174 16.38 1.07 -9.20
CA ASN A 174 15.99 2.46 -8.94
C ASN A 174 15.66 2.77 -7.47
N ARG A 175 15.64 1.76 -6.60
CA ARG A 175 15.26 1.87 -5.17
C ARG A 175 16.22 1.15 -4.25
N GLY A 176 17.15 0.35 -4.78
CA GLY A 176 18.11 -0.43 -4.02
C GLY A 176 18.35 -1.79 -4.66
N HIS A 177 19.49 -2.41 -4.37
CA HIS A 177 19.87 -3.65 -5.01
C HIS A 177 19.35 -4.87 -4.22
N TYR A 178 18.09 -5.24 -4.48
CA TYR A 178 17.43 -6.42 -3.90
C TYR A 178 16.30 -6.92 -4.81
N PRO A 179 15.94 -8.21 -4.76
CA PRO A 179 14.84 -8.77 -5.53
C PRO A 179 13.47 -8.27 -5.04
N ALA A 180 12.58 -7.89 -5.98
CA ALA A 180 11.27 -7.32 -5.66
C ALA A 180 10.15 -7.90 -6.54
N LEU A 181 9.20 -8.61 -5.90
CA LEU A 181 8.01 -9.13 -6.57
C LEU A 181 6.87 -8.12 -6.50
N ASN A 182 6.68 -7.38 -7.60
CA ASN A 182 5.58 -6.44 -7.77
C ASN A 182 4.33 -7.18 -8.29
N ILE A 183 3.22 -7.10 -7.57
CA ILE A 183 2.01 -7.91 -7.82
C ILE A 183 0.73 -7.07 -7.86
N GLY A 184 -0.33 -7.66 -8.41
CA GLY A 184 -1.68 -7.10 -8.38
C GLY A 184 -2.04 -6.24 -9.59
N VAL A 185 -3.09 -5.45 -9.45
CA VAL A 185 -3.70 -4.67 -10.53
C VAL A 185 -3.04 -3.31 -10.63
N THR A 186 -2.64 -2.94 -11.85
CA THR A 186 -2.07 -1.62 -12.13
C THR A 186 -2.59 -1.06 -13.44
N HIS A 187 -2.56 0.26 -13.54
CA HIS A 187 -2.75 1.00 -14.79
C HIS A 187 -1.79 2.19 -14.79
N SER A 188 -1.02 2.34 -15.87
CA SER A 188 -0.01 3.40 -16.01
C SER A 188 0.07 3.93 -17.43
N VAL A 189 1.00 4.87 -17.67
CA VAL A 189 1.37 5.24 -19.04
C VAL A 189 1.87 3.98 -19.77
N GLY A 190 1.39 3.74 -20.99
CA GLY A 190 1.74 2.56 -21.80
C GLY A 190 0.75 1.40 -21.73
N THR A 191 -0.18 1.37 -20.77
CA THR A 191 -1.25 0.35 -20.72
C THR A 191 -2.54 0.89 -21.31
N HIS A 192 -3.27 0.07 -22.09
CA HIS A 192 -4.55 0.44 -22.69
C HIS A 192 -5.75 0.33 -21.74
N SER A 193 -5.66 -0.55 -20.74
CA SER A 193 -6.65 -0.76 -19.67
C SER A 193 -5.93 -1.19 -18.38
N PRO A 194 -6.61 -1.26 -17.22
CA PRO A 194 -6.08 -1.94 -16.05
C PRO A 194 -5.73 -3.41 -16.36
N LEU A 195 -4.68 -3.93 -15.72
CA LEU A 195 -4.26 -5.31 -15.89
C LEU A 195 -3.69 -5.90 -14.60
N ASN A 196 -3.75 -7.23 -14.47
CA ASN A 196 -2.97 -7.96 -13.47
C ASN A 196 -1.51 -8.02 -13.92
N ARG A 197 -0.57 -7.60 -13.07
CA ARG A 197 0.87 -7.69 -13.37
C ARG A 197 1.25 -9.14 -13.64
N VAL A 198 1.91 -9.38 -14.78
CA VAL A 198 2.49 -10.68 -15.14
C VAL A 198 3.55 -11.05 -14.11
N GLN A 199 3.51 -12.30 -13.64
CA GLN A 199 4.43 -12.82 -12.63
C GLN A 199 5.49 -13.70 -13.30
N ARG A 200 6.76 -13.32 -13.18
CA ARG A 200 7.90 -14.15 -13.63
C ARG A 200 8.09 -15.37 -12.72
N HIS A 201 7.70 -15.24 -11.45
CA HIS A 201 7.86 -16.26 -10.42
C HIS A 201 6.49 -16.67 -9.84
N PRO A 202 5.62 -17.33 -10.63
CA PRO A 202 4.24 -17.60 -10.24
C PRO A 202 4.10 -18.49 -9.00
N LYS A 203 4.98 -19.49 -8.82
CA LYS A 203 4.93 -20.44 -7.69
C LYS A 203 5.15 -19.73 -6.35
N ILE A 204 6.25 -18.97 -6.23
CA ILE A 204 6.54 -18.24 -4.99
C ILE A 204 5.54 -17.11 -4.76
N THR A 205 5.09 -16.44 -5.83
CA THR A 205 4.03 -15.43 -5.73
C THR A 205 2.74 -16.02 -5.15
N ALA A 206 2.33 -17.21 -5.61
CA ALA A 206 1.17 -17.91 -5.07
C ALA A 206 1.36 -18.31 -3.60
N LYS A 207 2.54 -18.84 -3.23
CA LYS A 207 2.90 -19.18 -1.82
C LYS A 207 2.75 -17.94 -0.92
N LEU A 208 3.31 -16.80 -1.33
CA LEU A 208 3.24 -15.55 -0.58
C LEU A 208 1.80 -14.99 -0.47
N LEU A 209 1.02 -15.08 -1.55
CA LEU A 209 -0.38 -14.63 -1.54
C LEU A 209 -1.30 -15.50 -0.68
N GLN A 210 -1.01 -16.79 -0.58
CA GLN A 210 -1.79 -17.75 0.21
C GLN A 210 -1.45 -17.73 1.70
N SER A 211 -0.30 -17.16 2.09
CA SER A 211 0.10 -17.02 3.50
C SER A 211 -0.95 -16.26 4.32
N GLU A 212 -1.47 -16.90 5.37
CA GLU A 212 -2.41 -16.26 6.30
C GLU A 212 -1.75 -15.10 7.05
N SER A 213 -0.45 -15.22 7.32
CA SER A 213 0.37 -14.24 8.04
C SER A 213 0.51 -12.95 7.22
N ILE A 214 0.81 -13.07 5.92
CA ILE A 214 0.81 -11.93 4.97
C ILE A 214 -0.59 -11.35 4.80
N GLN A 215 -1.63 -12.19 4.68
CA GLN A 215 -3.02 -11.72 4.60
C GLN A 215 -3.45 -10.93 5.85
N ARG A 216 -3.00 -11.34 7.04
CA ARG A 216 -3.22 -10.64 8.31
C ARG A 216 -2.55 -9.27 8.31
N MET A 217 -1.29 -9.21 7.89
CA MET A 217 -0.56 -7.95 7.71
C MET A 217 -1.26 -7.02 6.73
N ALA A 218 -1.69 -7.55 5.59
CA ALA A 218 -2.40 -6.80 4.56
C ALA A 218 -3.73 -6.22 5.07
N SER A 219 -4.48 -7.03 5.80
CA SER A 219 -5.73 -6.60 6.44
C SER A 219 -5.51 -5.52 7.49
N PHE A 220 -4.43 -5.58 8.27
CA PHE A 220 -4.12 -4.55 9.28
C PHE A 220 -3.83 -3.21 8.61
N ALA A 221 -2.95 -3.17 7.60
CA ALA A 221 -2.63 -1.94 6.89
C ALA A 221 -3.87 -1.27 6.28
N SER A 222 -4.75 -2.07 5.66
CA SER A 222 -6.03 -1.59 5.11
C SER A 222 -6.97 -1.04 6.19
N SER A 223 -7.05 -1.70 7.36
CA SER A 223 -7.84 -1.22 8.51
C SER A 223 -7.27 0.06 9.13
N ALA A 224 -5.94 0.17 9.21
CA ALA A 224 -5.28 1.38 9.68
C ALA A 224 -5.56 2.56 8.74
N PHE A 225 -5.53 2.33 7.42
CA PHE A 225 -5.87 3.35 6.43
C PHE A 225 -7.33 3.83 6.59
N ALA A 226 -8.27 2.90 6.75
CA ALA A 226 -9.68 3.24 7.00
C ALA A 226 -9.89 4.09 8.26
N THR A 227 -9.01 3.93 9.26
CA THR A 227 -9.11 4.67 10.52
C THR A 227 -8.51 6.06 10.42
N TRP A 228 -7.30 6.15 9.88
CA TRP A 228 -6.51 7.38 9.88
C TRP A 228 -6.83 8.33 8.72
N SER A 229 -7.43 7.83 7.63
CA SER A 229 -7.85 8.65 6.49
C SER A 229 -9.13 8.09 5.85
N PRO A 230 -10.26 8.12 6.59
CA PRO A 230 -11.49 7.43 6.20
C PRO A 230 -12.07 7.93 4.88
N LYS A 231 -11.97 9.24 4.59
CA LYS A 231 -12.49 9.82 3.34
C LYS A 231 -11.68 9.33 2.13
N VAL A 232 -10.34 9.29 2.22
CA VAL A 232 -9.48 8.75 1.17
C VAL A 232 -9.67 7.24 1.02
N TYR A 233 -9.79 6.51 2.13
CA TYR A 233 -10.11 5.08 2.10
C TYR A 233 -11.43 4.79 1.39
N ASN A 234 -12.49 5.55 1.68
CA ASN A 234 -13.79 5.39 1.02
C ASN A 234 -13.73 5.75 -0.46
N HIS A 235 -12.93 6.76 -0.83
CA HIS A 235 -12.64 7.06 -2.23
C HIS A 235 -11.95 5.88 -2.93
N TYR A 236 -10.94 5.28 -2.30
CA TYR A 236 -10.31 4.04 -2.77
C TYR A 236 -11.35 2.91 -2.94
N LYS A 237 -12.20 2.68 -1.93
CA LYS A 237 -13.22 1.62 -1.95
C LYS A 237 -14.15 1.77 -3.16
N LEU A 238 -14.72 2.96 -3.33
CA LEU A 238 -15.60 3.28 -4.45
C LEU A 238 -14.94 3.01 -5.80
N TYR A 239 -13.69 3.45 -5.97
CA TYR A 239 -12.99 3.32 -7.25
C TYR A 239 -12.52 1.89 -7.52
N MET A 240 -12.01 1.20 -6.52
CA MET A 240 -11.63 -0.20 -6.66
C MET A 240 -12.87 -1.07 -6.95
N ASP A 241 -13.98 -0.84 -6.26
CA ASP A 241 -15.23 -1.56 -6.55
C ASP A 241 -15.68 -1.37 -8.00
N LYS A 242 -15.64 -0.13 -8.53
CA LYS A 242 -15.93 0.15 -9.94
C LYS A 242 -14.98 -0.59 -10.89
N ILE A 243 -13.69 -0.63 -10.59
CA ILE A 243 -12.69 -1.32 -11.42
C ILE A 243 -12.96 -2.83 -11.46
N PHE A 244 -13.12 -3.47 -10.30
CA PHE A 244 -13.33 -4.92 -10.21
C PHE A 244 -14.73 -5.34 -10.68
N ALA A 245 -15.72 -4.45 -10.64
CA ALA A 245 -17.03 -4.71 -11.24
C ALA A 245 -17.01 -4.55 -12.77
N ASN A 246 -16.19 -3.65 -13.31
CA ASN A 246 -16.08 -3.40 -14.75
C ASN A 246 -15.31 -4.48 -15.51
N ASP A 247 -14.36 -5.16 -14.86
CA ASP A 247 -13.54 -6.19 -15.49
C ASP A 247 -13.34 -7.38 -14.53
N SER A 248 -14.05 -8.48 -14.81
CA SER A 248 -14.02 -9.70 -14.02
C SER A 248 -12.71 -10.50 -14.15
N THR A 249 -11.83 -10.12 -15.09
CA THR A 249 -10.51 -10.74 -15.23
C THR A 249 -9.50 -10.18 -14.22
N LEU A 250 -9.80 -9.03 -13.60
CA LEU A 250 -8.95 -8.41 -12.58
C LEU A 250 -9.09 -9.11 -11.23
N VAL A 251 -7.96 -9.37 -10.58
CA VAL A 251 -7.89 -10.16 -9.35
C VAL A 251 -7.52 -9.28 -8.17
N ARG A 252 -8.36 -9.29 -7.13
CA ARG A 252 -7.99 -8.70 -5.83
C ARG A 252 -6.96 -9.60 -5.15
N LEU A 253 -5.83 -9.02 -4.75
CA LEU A 253 -4.74 -9.74 -4.09
C LEU A 253 -5.17 -10.38 -2.78
N PHE A 254 -5.72 -9.56 -1.88
CA PHE A 254 -6.16 -9.99 -0.56
C PHE A 254 -7.59 -9.56 -0.34
N ARG A 255 -8.43 -10.49 0.11
CA ARG A 255 -9.85 -10.23 0.36
C ARG A 255 -10.07 -9.02 1.25
N ARG A 256 -9.25 -8.86 2.30
CA ARG A 256 -9.36 -7.80 3.31
C ARG A 256 -8.40 -6.63 3.12
N SER A 257 -7.84 -6.45 1.92
CA SER A 257 -7.04 -5.27 1.59
C SER A 257 -7.77 -4.35 0.60
N ILE A 258 -7.63 -3.04 0.84
CA ILE A 258 -8.13 -1.99 -0.06
C ILE A 258 -7.19 -1.76 -1.25
N PHE A 259 -5.95 -2.20 -1.12
CA PHE A 259 -4.90 -1.95 -2.10
C PHE A 259 -5.02 -2.92 -3.28
N PRO A 260 -5.02 -2.43 -4.52
CA PRO A 260 -5.05 -3.27 -5.72
C PRO A 260 -3.70 -3.92 -6.02
N ALA A 261 -2.60 -3.37 -5.52
CA ALA A 261 -1.24 -3.82 -5.79
C ALA A 261 -0.39 -3.88 -4.52
N ALA A 262 0.69 -4.67 -4.58
CA ALA A 262 1.64 -4.82 -3.51
C ALA A 262 3.04 -5.17 -4.05
N THR A 263 4.07 -5.00 -3.21
CA THR A 263 5.43 -5.47 -3.48
C THR A 263 5.91 -6.29 -2.30
N PHE A 264 6.43 -7.48 -2.58
CA PHE A 264 7.28 -8.21 -1.65
C PHE A 264 8.73 -7.85 -1.97
N ASN A 265 9.41 -7.16 -1.06
CA ASN A 265 10.84 -6.90 -1.17
C ASN A 265 11.57 -8.01 -0.43
N LEU A 266 12.29 -8.84 -1.17
CA LEU A 266 12.74 -10.16 -0.74
C LEU A 266 14.23 -10.18 -0.39
N GLY A 267 14.61 -11.18 0.41
CA GLY A 267 15.99 -11.39 0.86
C GLY A 267 16.25 -10.90 2.29
N SER A 268 17.50 -11.03 2.71
CA SER A 268 17.95 -10.73 4.07
C SER A 268 18.36 -9.27 4.27
N VAL A 269 18.68 -8.51 3.22
CA VAL A 269 19.15 -7.12 3.36
C VAL A 269 18.42 -6.21 2.37
N VAL A 270 17.16 -5.87 2.70
CA VAL A 270 16.35 -4.92 1.94
C VAL A 270 16.48 -3.54 2.56
N CYS A 271 17.31 -2.70 1.95
CA CYS A 271 17.39 -1.27 2.27
C CYS A 271 17.19 -0.44 1.00
N THR A 272 16.47 0.67 1.12
CA THR A 272 16.13 1.50 -0.03
C THR A 272 16.98 2.76 -0.12
N ILE A 273 17.31 3.19 -1.33
CA ILE A 273 17.92 4.50 -1.63
C ILE A 273 16.83 5.57 -1.83
N PRO A 274 17.14 6.88 -1.81
CA PRO A 274 16.15 7.94 -1.97
C PRO A 274 15.35 7.84 -3.27
N HIS A 275 14.02 7.79 -3.15
CA HIS A 275 13.14 7.67 -4.31
C HIS A 275 11.71 8.17 -4.04
N PHE A 276 10.92 8.25 -5.12
CA PHE A 276 9.48 8.53 -5.10
C PHE A 276 8.72 7.41 -5.82
N ASP A 277 7.51 7.12 -5.34
CA ASP A 277 6.54 6.27 -6.04
C ASP A 277 5.69 7.05 -7.04
N ILE A 278 6.30 7.72 -8.01
CA ILE A 278 5.62 8.75 -8.82
C ILE A 278 4.35 8.28 -9.57
N LYS A 279 4.14 6.96 -9.72
CA LYS A 279 2.97 6.36 -10.37
C LYS A 279 1.78 6.15 -9.41
N ASN A 280 1.98 6.26 -8.10
CA ASN A 280 0.93 6.06 -7.10
C ASN A 280 0.00 7.27 -7.00
N CYS A 281 -1.20 7.05 -6.45
CA CYS A 281 -2.13 8.14 -6.18
C CYS A 281 -1.48 9.13 -5.18
N PRO A 282 -1.32 10.43 -5.54
CA PRO A 282 -0.49 11.36 -4.77
C PRO A 282 -1.08 11.81 -3.43
N TYR A 283 -2.41 11.84 -3.30
CA TYR A 283 -3.10 12.10 -2.01
C TYR A 283 -3.48 10.79 -1.31
N GLY A 284 -3.30 9.67 -2.02
CA GLY A 284 -3.51 8.34 -1.50
C GLY A 284 -2.32 7.88 -0.68
N TRP A 285 -2.54 6.91 0.20
CA TRP A 285 -1.48 6.36 1.03
C TRP A 285 -1.02 5.01 0.50
N CYS A 286 0.26 4.73 0.71
CA CYS A 286 0.84 3.41 0.57
C CYS A 286 1.14 2.88 1.96
N ALA A 287 0.99 1.58 2.15
CA ALA A 287 1.40 0.91 3.37
C ALA A 287 2.81 0.36 3.19
N ILE A 288 3.70 0.68 4.13
CA ILE A 288 5.03 0.12 4.24
C ILE A 288 5.08 -0.65 5.55
N GLN A 289 5.45 -1.92 5.50
CA GLN A 289 5.53 -2.80 6.66
C GLN A 289 6.96 -3.33 6.77
N SER A 290 7.65 -2.99 7.87
CA SER A 290 9.02 -3.45 8.09
C SER A 290 9.00 -4.86 8.68
N LEU A 291 9.92 -5.71 8.23
CA LEU A 291 10.06 -7.09 8.68
C LEU A 291 11.53 -7.38 8.95
N GLY A 292 11.83 -8.35 9.83
CA GLY A 292 13.20 -8.82 10.05
C GLY A 292 13.66 -8.84 11.51
N LYS A 293 14.95 -9.04 11.67
CA LYS A 293 15.68 -9.16 12.94
C LYS A 293 16.81 -8.14 12.92
N PHE A 294 16.50 -6.93 13.38
CA PHE A 294 17.44 -5.80 13.41
C PHE A 294 17.08 -4.84 14.53
N ASN A 295 18.07 -4.07 14.98
CA ASN A 295 17.93 -3.04 15.98
C ASN A 295 17.52 -1.71 15.32
N ALA A 296 16.23 -1.41 15.40
CA ALA A 296 15.67 -0.20 14.81
C ALA A 296 16.20 1.11 15.40
N LYS A 297 16.92 1.07 16.54
CA LYS A 297 17.60 2.25 17.12
C LYS A 297 18.96 2.53 16.48
N LYS A 298 19.52 1.56 15.76
CA LYS A 298 20.86 1.65 15.18
C LYS A 298 20.86 1.68 13.65
N GLY A 299 19.85 1.12 13.02
CA GLY A 299 19.74 1.04 11.57
C GLY A 299 18.31 0.90 11.09
N GLY A 300 18.13 0.71 9.77
CA GLY A 300 16.83 0.49 9.14
C GLY A 300 15.79 1.61 9.29
N HIS A 301 16.20 2.83 9.69
CA HIS A 301 15.29 3.95 9.91
C HIS A 301 14.54 4.29 8.64
N PHE A 302 13.29 4.72 8.75
CA PHE A 302 12.52 5.27 7.63
C PHE A 302 12.84 6.75 7.47
N VAL A 303 13.39 7.15 6.33
CA VAL A 303 13.83 8.52 6.07
C VAL A 303 12.79 9.20 5.19
N VAL A 304 12.34 10.40 5.58
CA VAL A 304 11.49 11.27 4.76
C VAL A 304 12.26 12.55 4.45
N TRP A 305 12.83 12.62 3.24
CA TRP A 305 13.89 13.57 2.90
C TRP A 305 13.43 15.02 2.92
N GLY A 306 12.30 15.30 2.27
CA GLY A 306 11.73 16.66 2.21
C GLY A 306 11.31 17.22 3.57
N LEU A 307 11.16 16.36 4.58
CA LEU A 307 10.77 16.74 5.94
C LEU A 307 11.95 16.74 6.91
N LYS A 308 13.15 16.34 6.47
CA LYS A 308 14.35 16.23 7.31
C LYS A 308 14.14 15.38 8.57
N VAL A 309 13.37 14.29 8.46
CA VAL A 309 13.15 13.33 9.56
C VAL A 309 13.62 11.92 9.20
N ALA A 310 14.14 11.22 10.19
CA ALA A 310 14.42 9.80 10.14
C ALA A 310 13.81 9.12 11.36
N ILE A 311 13.09 8.03 11.14
CA ILE A 311 12.17 7.45 12.11
C ILE A 311 12.66 6.06 12.45
N GLU A 312 12.83 5.76 13.74
CA GLU A 312 13.06 4.37 14.17
C GLU A 312 11.89 3.53 13.64
N PHE A 313 12.16 2.48 12.86
CA PHE A 313 11.09 1.72 12.20
C PHE A 313 11.16 0.23 12.55
N PRO A 314 10.66 -0.17 13.74
CA PRO A 314 10.78 -1.54 14.25
C PRO A 314 10.14 -2.59 13.35
N ALA A 315 10.66 -3.81 13.38
CA ALA A 315 10.06 -4.96 12.70
C ALA A 315 8.62 -5.21 13.16
N GLY A 316 7.77 -5.63 12.21
CA GLY A 316 6.33 -5.83 12.39
C GLY A 316 5.48 -4.56 12.40
N SER A 317 6.09 -3.37 12.41
CA SER A 317 5.35 -2.10 12.41
C SER A 317 4.98 -1.61 11.01
N THR A 318 3.98 -0.75 10.93
CA THR A 318 3.42 -0.21 9.67
C THR A 318 3.46 1.31 9.64
N ILE A 319 3.89 1.89 8.51
CA ILE A 319 3.75 3.31 8.18
C ILE A 319 2.78 3.45 7.00
N LEU A 320 1.88 4.43 7.08
CA LEU A 320 1.03 4.84 5.96
C LEU A 320 1.40 6.26 5.52
N MET A 321 1.71 6.44 4.24
CA MET A 321 2.16 7.75 3.74
C MET A 321 1.90 7.94 2.24
N PRO A 322 1.86 9.19 1.73
CA PRO A 322 1.70 9.51 0.32
C PRO A 322 3.03 9.39 -0.42
N SER A 323 3.45 8.15 -0.68
CA SER A 323 4.79 7.81 -1.18
C SER A 323 5.10 8.35 -2.59
N ALA A 324 4.09 8.79 -3.34
CA ALA A 324 4.29 9.43 -4.63
C ALA A 324 4.89 10.83 -4.50
N VAL A 325 4.56 11.58 -3.45
CA VAL A 325 4.89 13.01 -3.31
C VAL A 325 5.85 13.30 -2.16
N LEU A 326 6.21 12.30 -1.37
CA LEU A 326 7.21 12.39 -0.32
C LEU A 326 8.36 11.45 -0.67
N GLU A 327 9.54 12.03 -0.87
CA GLU A 327 10.76 11.27 -1.10
C GLU A 327 11.13 10.49 0.16
N HIS A 328 11.39 9.21 -0.02
CA HIS A 328 11.65 8.33 1.11
C HIS A 328 12.73 7.28 0.78
N SER A 329 13.32 6.76 1.85
CA SER A 329 14.30 5.67 1.80
C SER A 329 14.39 4.96 3.15
N ASN A 330 15.31 4.01 3.27
CA ASN A 330 15.73 3.46 4.55
C ASN A 330 17.22 3.67 4.77
N THR A 331 17.65 3.77 6.03
CA THR A 331 19.08 3.65 6.32
C THR A 331 19.54 2.20 6.20
N SER A 332 20.83 1.97 6.07
CA SER A 332 21.43 0.65 6.25
C SER A 332 21.12 0.10 7.65
N ILE A 333 21.20 -1.23 7.76
CA ILE A 333 21.18 -1.99 9.02
C ILE A 333 22.61 -2.34 9.45
N GLU A 334 22.83 -2.79 10.69
CA GLU A 334 24.16 -3.24 11.13
C GLU A 334 24.57 -4.56 10.45
N HIS A 335 25.87 -4.85 10.46
CA HIS A 335 26.38 -6.10 9.92
C HIS A 335 25.79 -7.30 10.67
N GLY A 336 25.33 -8.32 9.94
CA GLY A 336 24.71 -9.53 10.49
C GLY A 336 23.22 -9.39 10.81
N GLU A 337 22.64 -8.19 10.72
CA GLU A 337 21.19 -7.99 10.85
C GLU A 337 20.45 -8.36 9.56
N GLU A 338 19.16 -8.68 9.69
CA GLU A 338 18.33 -9.02 8.55
C GLU A 338 17.06 -8.17 8.50
N ARG A 339 16.69 -7.68 7.31
CA ARG A 339 15.51 -6.85 7.06
C ARG A 339 14.89 -7.16 5.71
N ALA A 340 13.57 -7.32 5.71
CA ALA A 340 12.73 -7.34 4.51
C ALA A 340 11.60 -6.31 4.64
N SER A 341 10.79 -6.15 3.58
CA SER A 341 9.58 -5.34 3.70
C SER A 341 8.46 -5.79 2.78
N PHE A 342 7.25 -5.51 3.21
CA PHE A 342 6.04 -5.72 2.44
C PHE A 342 5.32 -4.38 2.25
N THR A 343 4.99 -4.04 1.00
CA THR A 343 4.31 -2.78 0.70
C THR A 343 3.02 -3.00 -0.06
N GLN A 344 2.05 -2.11 0.12
CA GLN A 344 0.77 -2.13 -0.58
C GLN A 344 0.41 -0.73 -1.07
N TYR A 345 -0.11 -0.61 -2.29
CA TYR A 345 -0.28 0.68 -2.94
C TYR A 345 -1.34 0.63 -4.06
N ALA A 346 -1.70 1.81 -4.57
CA ALA A 346 -2.59 1.96 -5.71
C ALA A 346 -2.00 2.94 -6.73
N SER A 347 -1.92 2.54 -8.00
CA SER A 347 -1.48 3.45 -9.06
C SER A 347 -2.56 4.51 -9.32
N GLY A 348 -2.16 5.77 -9.48
CA GLY A 348 -3.11 6.85 -9.76
C GLY A 348 -3.82 6.67 -11.11
N GLY A 349 -3.22 5.91 -12.04
CA GLY A 349 -3.85 5.55 -13.30
C GLY A 349 -5.17 4.78 -13.14
N LEU A 350 -5.33 3.98 -12.09
CA LEU A 350 -6.58 3.27 -11.81
C LEU A 350 -7.72 4.26 -11.54
N PHE A 351 -7.46 5.31 -10.77
CA PHE A 351 -8.42 6.37 -10.50
C PHE A 351 -8.78 7.14 -11.78
N ARG A 352 -7.76 7.47 -12.58
CA ARG A 352 -7.94 8.12 -13.88
C ARG A 352 -8.81 7.30 -14.83
N TRP A 353 -8.63 5.98 -14.85
CA TRP A 353 -9.39 5.09 -15.71
C TRP A 353 -10.89 5.18 -15.42
N VAL A 354 -11.27 5.16 -14.14
CA VAL A 354 -12.66 5.32 -13.70
C VAL A 354 -13.20 6.70 -14.04
N ASP A 355 -12.44 7.76 -13.73
CA ASP A 355 -12.83 9.15 -14.02
C ASP A 355 -13.02 9.41 -15.51
N TYR A 356 -12.29 8.70 -16.37
CA TYR A 356 -12.40 8.80 -17.83
C TYR A 356 -13.46 7.85 -18.41
N GLY A 357 -14.31 7.26 -17.56
CA GLY A 357 -15.36 6.36 -17.99
C GLY A 357 -14.80 5.10 -18.66
N TYR A 358 -13.75 4.52 -18.09
CA TYR A 358 -13.10 3.29 -18.57
C TYR A 358 -12.47 3.42 -19.96
N ARG A 359 -11.79 4.55 -20.20
CA ARG A 359 -11.13 4.86 -21.48
C ARG A 359 -9.78 5.51 -21.27
N THR A 360 -8.91 5.35 -22.26
CA THR A 360 -7.66 6.13 -22.29
C THR A 360 -7.97 7.62 -22.55
N LYS A 361 -7.05 8.54 -22.21
CA LYS A 361 -7.25 9.98 -22.50
C LYS A 361 -7.53 10.24 -23.99
N LYS A 362 -6.78 9.56 -24.87
CA LYS A 362 -6.87 9.71 -26.33
C LYS A 362 -8.22 9.21 -26.82
N GLU A 363 -8.65 8.06 -26.32
CA GLU A 363 -9.96 7.49 -26.64
C GLU A 363 -11.11 8.34 -26.11
N LEU A 364 -11.02 8.83 -24.87
CA LEU A 364 -12.02 9.73 -24.28
C LEU A 364 -12.20 10.99 -25.14
N LYS A 365 -11.11 11.64 -25.55
CA LYS A 365 -11.16 12.82 -26.43
C LYS A 365 -11.89 12.53 -27.75
N ARG A 366 -11.70 11.33 -28.31
CA ARG A 366 -12.32 10.91 -29.58
C ARG A 366 -13.79 10.51 -29.42
N THR A 367 -14.13 9.81 -28.34
CA THR A 367 -15.42 9.10 -28.20
C THR A 367 -16.43 9.83 -27.33
N ASN A 368 -15.98 10.70 -26.42
CA ASN A 368 -16.85 11.53 -25.59
C ASN A 368 -16.18 12.88 -25.32
N PRO A 369 -16.19 13.81 -26.30
CA PRO A 369 -15.57 15.13 -26.17
C PRO A 369 -16.13 15.97 -25.01
N LYS A 370 -17.41 15.79 -24.67
CA LYS A 370 -18.05 16.48 -23.55
C LYS A 370 -17.40 16.07 -22.22
N LEU A 371 -17.36 14.77 -21.93
CA LEU A 371 -16.70 14.27 -20.72
C LEU A 371 -15.20 14.60 -20.73
N TYR A 372 -14.53 14.56 -21.89
CA TYR A 372 -13.14 15.01 -21.99
C TYR A 372 -12.97 16.44 -21.48
N GLN A 373 -13.81 17.37 -21.94
CA GLN A 373 -13.77 18.78 -21.55
C GLN A 373 -14.00 18.95 -20.06
N GLU A 374 -15.05 18.31 -19.50
CA GLU A 374 -15.33 18.30 -18.06
C GLU A 374 -14.11 17.79 -17.25
N GLN A 375 -13.47 16.70 -17.71
CA GLN A 375 -12.29 16.15 -17.04
C GLN A 375 -11.04 17.05 -17.15
N MET A 376 -10.94 17.88 -18.19
CA MET A 376 -9.86 18.87 -18.34
C MET A 376 -10.08 20.09 -17.43
N GLU A 377 -11.32 20.55 -17.28
CA GLU A 377 -11.71 21.64 -16.37
C GLU A 377 -11.51 21.26 -14.90
N LEU A 378 -11.84 20.01 -14.54
CA LEU A 378 -11.57 19.47 -13.20
C LEU A 378 -10.08 19.24 -12.94
N ARG A 379 -9.25 19.17 -13.98
CA ARG A 379 -7.83 18.81 -13.85
C ARG A 379 -7.09 19.68 -12.84
N PRO A 380 -7.05 21.02 -12.92
CA PRO A 380 -6.37 21.86 -11.93
C PRO A 380 -6.90 21.71 -10.49
N THR A 381 -8.15 21.27 -10.29
CA THR A 381 -8.77 21.20 -8.95
C THR A 381 -8.59 19.86 -8.26
N ARG A 382 -8.20 18.80 -9.00
CA ARG A 382 -8.09 17.43 -8.45
C ARG A 382 -7.12 17.33 -7.28
N TRP A 383 -6.01 18.07 -7.30
CA TRP A 383 -5.06 18.04 -6.19
C TRP A 383 -5.67 18.59 -4.90
N LYS A 384 -6.23 19.80 -4.97
CA LYS A 384 -6.96 20.42 -3.87
C LYS A 384 -8.10 19.53 -3.35
N ARG A 385 -8.85 18.89 -4.25
CA ARG A 385 -9.91 17.93 -3.88
C ARG A 385 -9.34 16.72 -3.14
N GLY A 386 -8.22 16.16 -3.61
CA GLY A 386 -7.51 15.07 -2.95
C GLY A 386 -7.10 15.42 -1.52
N LEU A 387 -6.47 16.58 -1.37
CA LEU A 387 -6.04 17.10 -0.06
C LEU A 387 -7.22 17.46 0.85
N GLY A 388 -8.36 17.88 0.31
CA GLY A 388 -9.60 18.14 1.05
C GLY A 388 -10.25 16.87 1.65
N MET A 389 -9.78 15.68 1.27
CA MET A 389 -10.19 14.43 1.89
C MET A 389 -9.34 14.06 3.10
N LEU A 390 -8.18 14.70 3.32
CA LEU A 390 -7.41 14.48 4.54
C LEU A 390 -8.19 15.04 5.74
N CYS A 391 -8.04 14.37 6.88
CA CYS A 391 -8.75 14.70 8.10
C CYS A 391 -7.76 15.26 9.13
N THR A 392 -8.22 16.09 10.04
CA THR A 392 -7.50 16.43 11.27
C THR A 392 -7.70 15.34 12.32
N LEU A 393 -6.89 15.34 13.38
CA LEU A 393 -7.14 14.43 14.52
C LEU A 393 -8.51 14.72 15.16
N GLN A 394 -8.89 15.99 15.25
CA GLN A 394 -10.19 16.39 15.79
C GLN A 394 -11.36 15.85 14.95
N ASP A 395 -11.27 15.87 13.61
CA ASP A 395 -12.28 15.27 12.74
C ASP A 395 -12.52 13.79 13.07
N LEU A 396 -11.44 13.06 13.33
CA LEU A 396 -11.50 11.63 13.67
C LEU A 396 -12.11 11.40 15.06
N ILE A 397 -11.73 12.21 16.05
CA ILE A 397 -12.29 12.14 17.41
C ILE A 397 -13.79 12.44 17.39
N SER A 398 -14.20 13.53 16.73
CA SER A 398 -15.61 13.91 16.63
C SER A 398 -16.44 12.84 15.92
N LYS A 399 -15.89 12.25 14.85
CA LYS A 399 -16.54 11.13 14.16
C LYS A 399 -16.68 9.90 15.07
N ALA A 400 -15.63 9.56 15.82
CA ALA A 400 -15.65 8.43 16.74
C ALA A 400 -16.72 8.61 17.84
N ALA A 401 -16.82 9.81 18.42
CA ALA A 401 -17.82 10.13 19.42
C ALA A 401 -19.25 9.98 18.88
N PHE A 402 -19.50 10.46 17.65
CA PHE A 402 -20.80 10.31 16.99
C PHE A 402 -21.16 8.83 16.78
N GLU A 403 -20.22 8.01 16.27
CA GLU A 403 -20.43 6.58 16.04
C GLU A 403 -20.71 5.80 17.33
N VAL A 404 -20.13 6.21 18.46
CA VAL A 404 -20.40 5.61 19.78
C VAL A 404 -21.77 6.06 20.32
N SER A 405 -22.11 7.35 20.18
CA SER A 405 -23.39 7.90 20.68
C SER A 405 -24.62 7.42 19.90
N GLY A 406 -24.48 7.15 18.59
CA GLY A 406 -25.57 6.68 17.72
C GLY A 406 -25.80 5.16 17.75
N GLN A 407 -25.10 4.43 18.62
CA GLN A 407 -25.29 3.00 18.87
C GLN A 407 -26.04 2.72 20.20
N VAL A 408 -26.49 3.76 20.91
CA VAL A 408 -27.34 3.67 22.12
C VAL A 408 -28.81 3.60 21.74
#